data_AF-D5RQ79-F1
#
_entry.id   AF-D5RQ79-F1
#
_cell.length_a   1.000
_cell.length_b   1.000
_cell.length_c   1.000
_cell.angle_alpha   90.00
_cell.angle_beta   90.00
_cell.angle_gamma   90.00
#
_symmetry.space_group_name_H-M   'P 1'
#
loop_
_entity.id
_entity.type
_entity.pdbx_description
1 polymer ?
#
loop_
_entity_poly.entity_id
_entity_poly.type
_entity_poly.pdbx_seq_one_letter_code
_entity_poly.pdbx_strand_id
1 'polypeptide(L)'
;MSSQGAGDVLASLTTMQWNVPSKAWTGGATMADASLNRRMTVRLGPGVAFAQIGIIGFDGQIELEALRLYGLPEDAPAVLYGCPSLPAGTRTLALETSWDLPSLGPGATANVDVTVPGARRGDFADASLDTSSIAFVLDCHVWSNNSVRVTARNVSASTVDLAATPLAVQVVKRRIP
;
A
#
# COMPACT_ATOMS: atom_id res chain seq x y z
N MET A 1 -29.03 15.40 0.92
CA MET A 1 -28.38 15.83 2.18
C MET A 1 -28.40 14.60 3.08
N SER A 2 -27.27 13.93 3.28
CA SER A 2 -27.22 12.74 4.15
C SER A 2 -27.53 13.17 5.59
N SER A 3 -28.38 12.42 6.27
CA SER A 3 -28.68 12.62 7.70
C SER A 3 -27.41 12.33 8.50
N GLN A 4 -26.91 13.33 9.22
CA GLN A 4 -25.71 13.17 10.06
C GLN A 4 -26.08 12.43 11.36
N GLY A 5 -25.38 11.34 11.64
CA GLY A 5 -25.65 10.46 12.78
C GLY A 5 -24.47 10.40 13.76
N ALA A 6 -24.73 10.02 15.01
CA ALA A 6 -23.73 9.87 16.08
C ALA A 6 -22.61 8.84 15.79
N GLY A 7 -22.68 8.12 14.66
CA GLY A 7 -21.67 7.15 14.21
C GLY A 7 -20.82 7.58 13.01
N ASP A 8 -21.01 8.79 12.48
CA ASP A 8 -20.29 9.24 11.27
C ASP A 8 -18.83 9.56 11.55
N VAL A 9 -18.52 10.08 12.75
CA VAL A 9 -17.15 10.37 13.19
C VAL A 9 -16.99 10.00 14.65
N LEU A 10 -16.02 9.14 14.95
CA LEU A 10 -15.64 8.76 16.31
C LEU A 10 -14.17 9.11 16.53
N ALA A 11 -13.84 9.57 17.73
CA ALA A 11 -12.46 9.80 18.14
C ALA A 11 -12.13 9.02 19.41
N SER A 12 -10.90 8.53 19.53
CA SER A 12 -10.40 8.06 20.82
C SER A 12 -10.14 9.26 21.74
N LEU A 13 -10.38 9.10 23.05
CA LEU A 13 -10.06 10.07 24.11
C LEU A 13 -10.95 11.32 24.18
N THR A 14 -11.77 11.61 23.17
CA THR A 14 -12.75 12.71 23.21
C THR A 14 -14.01 12.33 22.43
N THR A 15 -15.10 13.03 22.73
CA THR A 15 -16.37 12.90 22.02
C THR A 15 -16.40 13.91 20.87
N MET A 16 -16.67 13.43 19.66
CA MET A 16 -16.88 14.31 18.51
C MET A 16 -18.28 14.89 18.54
N GLN A 17 -18.40 16.21 18.43
CA GLN A 17 -19.67 16.92 18.41
C GLN A 17 -19.83 17.65 17.07
N TRP A 18 -21.02 17.56 16.49
CA TRP A 18 -21.33 18.30 15.28
C TRP A 18 -21.52 19.79 15.58
N ASN A 19 -20.73 20.62 14.92
CA ASN A 19 -20.85 22.07 14.98
C ASN A 19 -21.66 22.58 13.78
N VAL A 20 -22.89 23.05 14.05
CA VAL A 20 -23.83 23.49 13.01
C VAL A 20 -23.33 24.71 12.22
N PRO A 21 -22.75 25.76 12.85
CA PRO A 21 -22.16 26.89 12.13
C PRO A 21 -20.99 26.53 11.21
N SER A 22 -19.98 25.81 11.71
CA SER A 22 -18.77 25.49 10.93
C SER A 22 -18.95 24.32 9.98
N LYS A 23 -20.08 23.59 10.10
CA LYS A 23 -20.36 22.36 9.34
C LYS A 23 -19.23 21.33 9.50
N ALA A 24 -18.68 21.22 10.69
CA ALA A 24 -17.59 20.31 11.00
C ALA A 24 -17.87 19.51 12.28
N TRP A 25 -17.33 18.30 12.35
CA TRP A 25 -17.21 17.56 13.60
C TRP A 25 -16.01 18.10 14.37
N THR A 26 -16.25 18.57 15.60
CA THR A 26 -15.21 19.11 16.47
C THR A 26 -15.15 18.29 17.76
N GLY A 27 -13.95 17.92 18.16
CA GLY A 27 -13.68 17.28 19.44
C GLY A 27 -12.35 17.80 19.95
N GLY A 28 -12.23 17.93 21.27
CA GLY A 28 -11.04 18.45 21.90
C GLY A 28 -10.89 17.93 23.31
N ALA A 29 -9.66 17.94 23.81
CA ALA A 29 -9.34 17.72 25.21
C ALA A 29 -8.28 18.76 25.59
N THR A 30 -8.37 19.32 26.79
CA THR A 30 -7.33 20.22 27.29
C THR A 30 -6.04 19.42 27.49
N MET A 31 -5.05 19.67 26.65
CA MET A 31 -3.74 19.01 26.67
C MET A 31 -2.82 19.72 27.67
N ALA A 32 -3.20 19.73 28.96
CA ALA A 32 -2.39 20.36 30.02
C ALA A 32 -1.24 19.45 30.51
N ASP A 33 -1.18 18.20 30.04
CA ASP A 33 -0.21 17.19 30.47
C ASP A 33 0.53 16.63 29.25
N ALA A 34 1.87 16.75 29.24
CA ALA A 34 2.75 16.24 28.19
C ALA A 34 2.68 14.70 28.05
N SER A 35 2.18 13.98 29.06
CA SER A 35 1.91 12.54 29.00
C SER A 35 0.73 12.17 28.09
N LEU A 36 -0.07 13.17 27.67
CA LEU A 36 -1.19 13.05 26.71
C LEU A 36 -0.76 13.16 25.24
N ASN A 37 0.55 13.13 24.94
CA ASN A 37 1.10 12.84 23.59
C ASN A 37 0.80 11.39 23.15
N ARG A 38 -0.42 10.94 23.38
CA ARG A 38 -0.91 9.60 23.08
C ARG A 38 -1.61 9.64 21.74
N ARG A 39 -1.39 8.61 20.93
CA ARG A 39 -1.99 8.48 19.60
C ARG A 39 -3.51 8.64 19.67
N MET A 40 -4.03 9.64 18.98
CA MET A 40 -5.45 9.82 18.74
C MET A 40 -5.84 9.08 17.46
N THR A 41 -6.93 8.32 17.52
CA THR A 41 -7.52 7.62 16.37
C THR A 41 -8.86 8.26 16.03
N VAL A 42 -9.02 8.69 14.79
CA VAL A 42 -10.32 9.11 14.24
C VAL A 42 -10.83 7.98 13.34
N ARG A 43 -12.08 7.57 13.54
CA ARG A 43 -12.79 6.60 12.70
C ARG A 43 -13.92 7.30 11.98
N LEU A 44 -14.00 7.10 10.68
CA LEU A 44 -15.03 7.65 9.81
C LEU A 44 -16.02 6.55 9.45
N GLY A 45 -17.30 6.87 9.53
CA GLY A 45 -18.39 5.94 9.18
C GLY A 45 -18.46 5.66 7.68
N PRO A 46 -19.15 4.59 7.27
CA PRO A 46 -19.25 4.18 5.87
C PRO A 46 -19.94 5.20 4.95
N GLY A 47 -20.65 6.20 5.50
CA GLY A 47 -21.27 7.29 4.74
C GLY A 47 -20.35 8.49 4.46
N VAL A 48 -19.11 8.49 4.94
CA VAL A 48 -18.17 9.62 4.79
C VAL A 48 -17.39 9.48 3.48
N ALA A 49 -17.75 10.27 2.47
CA ALA A 49 -17.09 10.25 1.16
C ALA A 49 -15.73 10.98 1.14
N PHE A 50 -15.57 12.02 1.97
CA PHE A 50 -14.33 12.79 2.08
C PHE A 50 -14.18 13.32 3.51
N ALA A 51 -12.92 13.51 3.94
CA ALA A 51 -12.63 14.09 5.24
C ALA A 51 -11.40 15.01 5.18
N GLN A 52 -11.55 16.20 5.75
CA GLN A 52 -10.46 17.11 6.05
C GLN A 52 -10.25 17.10 7.57
N ILE A 53 -9.05 16.72 8.02
CA ILE A 53 -8.71 16.64 9.44
C ILE A 53 -7.75 17.78 9.76
N GLY A 54 -8.20 18.72 10.59
CA GLY A 54 -7.37 19.78 11.15
C GLY A 54 -7.03 19.52 12.60
N ILE A 55 -5.80 19.84 13.01
CA ILE A 55 -5.37 19.87 14.41
C ILE A 55 -5.15 21.34 14.76
N ILE A 56 -5.79 21.80 15.84
CA ILE A 56 -5.75 23.20 16.26
C ILE A 56 -5.21 23.24 17.68
N GLY A 57 -4.09 23.94 17.88
CA GLY A 57 -3.58 24.29 19.20
C GLY A 57 -4.27 25.54 19.71
N PHE A 58 -4.76 25.50 20.95
CA PHE A 58 -5.42 26.65 21.57
C PHE A 58 -4.40 27.61 22.21
N ASP A 59 -3.41 27.07 22.95
CA ASP A 59 -2.47 27.85 23.77
C ASP A 59 -0.99 27.67 23.37
N GLY A 60 -0.69 27.15 22.18
CA GLY A 60 0.69 26.95 21.73
C GLY A 60 0.83 26.32 20.35
N GLN A 61 2.09 26.23 19.88
CA GLN A 61 2.44 25.48 18.67
C GLN A 61 2.20 23.99 18.91
N ILE A 62 1.49 23.34 18.00
CA ILE A 62 1.34 21.87 17.97
C ILE A 62 2.05 21.36 16.72
N GLU A 63 2.97 20.43 16.91
CA GLU A 63 3.60 19.71 15.82
C GLU A 63 2.93 18.35 15.65
N LEU A 64 2.54 18.03 14.42
CA LEU A 64 2.09 16.69 14.06
C LEU A 64 3.30 15.83 13.74
N GLU A 65 3.75 15.03 14.71
CA GLU A 65 4.92 14.16 14.52
C GLU A 65 4.64 13.00 13.54
N ALA A 66 3.42 12.45 13.56
CA ALA A 66 3.05 11.35 12.68
C ALA A 66 1.53 11.27 12.45
N LEU A 67 1.13 11.08 11.19
CA LEU A 67 -0.22 10.71 10.79
C LEU A 67 -0.21 9.34 10.12
N ARG A 68 -1.06 8.43 10.61
CA ARG A 68 -1.27 7.13 9.97
C ARG A 68 -2.74 6.97 9.60
N LEU A 69 -3.01 6.84 8.31
CA LEU A 69 -4.33 6.47 7.82
C LEU A 69 -4.49 4.95 7.89
N TYR A 70 -5.65 4.50 8.35
CA TYR A 70 -6.05 3.11 8.37
C TYR A 70 -7.29 2.95 7.47
N GLY A 71 -7.16 2.18 6.41
CA GLY A 71 -8.16 1.81 5.40
C GLY A 71 -7.72 0.55 4.63
N LEU A 72 -8.41 0.18 3.56
CA LEU A 72 -7.87 -0.81 2.63
C LEU A 72 -6.80 -0.11 1.76
N PRO A 73 -5.70 -0.78 1.39
CA PRO A 73 -4.64 -0.20 0.56
C PRO A 73 -5.14 0.41 -0.76
N GLU A 74 -6.22 -0.14 -1.32
CA GLU A 74 -6.90 0.35 -2.52
C GLU A 74 -7.60 1.71 -2.33
N ASP A 75 -8.18 1.92 -1.14
CA ASP A 75 -8.95 3.13 -0.75
C ASP A 75 -8.06 4.24 -0.18
N ALA A 76 -6.81 3.91 0.08
CA ALA A 76 -5.86 4.86 0.58
C ALA A 76 -5.60 6.00 -0.42
N PRO A 77 -5.62 7.27 0.03
CA PRO A 77 -5.11 8.37 -0.76
C PRO A 77 -3.70 8.02 -1.24
N ALA A 78 -3.34 8.41 -2.48
CA ALA A 78 -2.02 8.14 -3.07
C ALA A 78 -0.85 8.55 -2.16
N VAL A 79 -1.09 9.43 -1.20
CA VAL A 79 -0.12 9.95 -0.24
C VAL A 79 0.14 9.03 0.97
N LEU A 80 -0.71 8.07 1.34
CA LEU A 80 -0.62 7.45 2.69
C LEU A 80 -1.07 5.99 2.82
N TYR A 81 -0.52 5.04 2.06
CA TYR A 81 -0.55 3.63 2.50
C TYR A 81 0.76 2.86 2.35
N GLY A 82 1.30 2.48 3.51
CA GLY A 82 1.60 1.07 3.76
C GLY A 82 2.97 0.53 3.38
N CYS A 83 3.83 1.31 2.74
CA CYS A 83 5.23 0.95 2.59
C CYS A 83 6.09 2.08 3.17
N PRO A 84 6.53 1.99 4.44
CA PRO A 84 7.38 3.03 5.03
C PRO A 84 8.72 3.22 4.29
N SER A 85 9.06 2.31 3.37
CA SER A 85 10.22 2.38 2.49
C SER A 85 9.94 3.02 1.12
N LEU A 86 8.71 3.46 0.82
CA LEU A 86 8.39 4.17 -0.42
C LEU A 86 8.14 5.66 -0.18
N PRO A 87 8.59 6.53 -1.09
CA PRO A 87 8.24 7.94 -1.06
C PRO A 87 6.71 8.15 -1.08
N ALA A 88 6.23 9.15 -0.34
CA ALA A 88 4.84 9.55 -0.35
C ALA A 88 4.37 9.87 -1.79
N GLY A 89 3.22 9.33 -2.20
CA GLY A 89 2.71 9.47 -3.57
C GLY A 89 2.99 8.27 -4.49
N THR A 90 3.82 7.31 -4.09
CA THR A 90 4.19 6.16 -4.92
C THR A 90 3.26 4.96 -4.66
N ARG A 91 2.61 4.45 -5.71
CA ARG A 91 1.77 3.23 -5.69
C ARG A 91 2.48 1.99 -6.25
N THR A 92 3.77 2.10 -6.45
CA THR A 92 4.63 1.09 -7.05
C THR A 92 5.55 0.52 -5.99
N LEU A 93 5.43 -0.77 -5.71
CA LEU A 93 6.42 -1.53 -4.96
C LEU A 93 7.43 -2.08 -5.98
N ALA A 94 8.71 -1.96 -5.70
CA ALA A 94 9.75 -2.55 -6.53
C ALA A 94 10.73 -3.31 -5.63
N LEU A 95 11.16 -4.48 -6.10
CA LEU A 95 12.18 -5.28 -5.44
C LEU A 95 13.06 -5.93 -6.51
N GLU A 96 14.33 -6.08 -6.19
CA GLU A 96 15.25 -6.91 -6.95
C GLU A 96 15.72 -8.09 -6.10
N THR A 97 15.85 -9.25 -6.73
CA THR A 97 16.44 -10.45 -6.15
C THR A 97 17.28 -11.16 -7.22
N SER A 98 18.04 -12.19 -6.85
CA SER A 98 18.69 -13.06 -7.83
C SER A 98 17.83 -14.28 -8.11
N TRP A 99 17.73 -14.67 -9.38
CA TRP A 99 17.11 -15.94 -9.75
C TRP A 99 18.08 -16.75 -10.60
N ASP A 100 18.44 -17.92 -10.08
CA ASP A 100 19.10 -18.99 -10.84
C ASP A 100 18.03 -19.85 -11.50
N LEU A 101 17.86 -19.66 -12.81
CA LEU A 101 16.88 -20.40 -13.60
C LEU A 101 17.45 -21.80 -13.88
N PRO A 102 16.72 -22.88 -13.57
CA PRO A 102 17.17 -24.21 -13.96
C PRO A 102 17.27 -24.29 -15.49
N SER A 103 18.12 -25.18 -16.00
CA SER A 103 18.15 -25.48 -17.43
C SER A 103 16.77 -25.97 -17.90
N LEU A 104 16.14 -25.22 -18.81
CA LEU A 104 14.78 -25.48 -19.28
C LEU A 104 14.79 -25.99 -20.71
N GLY A 105 14.24 -27.18 -20.93
CA GLY A 105 13.93 -27.68 -22.27
C GLY A 105 12.83 -26.87 -22.98
N PRO A 106 12.59 -27.11 -24.28
CA PRO A 106 11.55 -26.41 -25.04
C PRO A 106 10.16 -26.54 -24.38
N GLY A 107 9.48 -25.42 -24.17
CA GLY A 107 8.15 -25.36 -23.56
C GLY A 107 8.11 -25.57 -22.05
N ALA A 108 9.22 -25.93 -21.41
CA ALA A 108 9.29 -26.12 -19.97
C ALA A 108 9.17 -24.78 -19.22
N THR A 109 8.72 -24.87 -17.97
CA THR A 109 8.48 -23.71 -17.10
C THR A 109 9.19 -23.85 -15.76
N ALA A 110 9.68 -22.74 -15.21
CA ALA A 110 10.15 -22.64 -13.84
C ALA A 110 9.46 -21.48 -13.12
N ASN A 111 9.28 -21.61 -11.80
CA ASN A 111 8.65 -20.60 -10.97
C ASN A 111 9.60 -20.15 -9.86
N VAL A 112 9.50 -18.89 -9.47
CA VAL A 112 10.09 -18.34 -8.24
C VAL A 112 9.07 -17.47 -7.52
N ASP A 113 9.05 -17.55 -6.20
CA ASP A 113 8.24 -16.70 -5.34
C ASP A 113 9.13 -15.58 -4.77
N VAL A 114 8.84 -14.34 -5.16
CA VAL A 114 9.56 -13.15 -4.72
C VAL A 114 8.76 -12.49 -3.59
N THR A 115 9.41 -12.23 -2.45
CA THR A 115 8.78 -11.54 -1.33
C THR A 115 8.76 -10.04 -1.59
N VAL A 116 7.59 -9.48 -1.93
CA VAL A 116 7.39 -8.04 -2.16
C VAL A 116 6.53 -7.47 -1.03
N PRO A 117 7.13 -6.91 0.05
CA PRO A 117 6.38 -6.40 1.19
C PRO A 117 5.34 -5.36 0.78
N GLY A 118 4.09 -5.58 1.21
CA GLY A 118 2.96 -4.72 0.91
C GLY A 118 2.13 -5.16 -0.30
N ALA A 119 2.60 -6.09 -1.15
CA ALA A 119 1.80 -6.60 -2.28
C ALA A 119 0.52 -7.31 -1.79
N ARG A 120 -0.60 -7.07 -2.46
CA ARG A 120 -1.90 -7.66 -2.14
C ARG A 120 -2.51 -8.33 -3.37
N ARG A 121 -3.29 -9.39 -3.14
CA ARG A 121 -4.01 -10.07 -4.22
C ARG A 121 -4.87 -9.06 -4.98
N GLY A 122 -4.80 -9.10 -6.31
CA GLY A 122 -5.51 -8.18 -7.19
C GLY A 122 -4.73 -6.92 -7.56
N ASP A 123 -3.56 -6.66 -6.96
CA ASP A 123 -2.59 -5.69 -7.50
C ASP A 123 -2.04 -6.20 -8.84
N PHE A 124 -1.64 -5.25 -9.70
CA PHE A 124 -0.94 -5.57 -10.95
C PHE A 124 0.52 -5.89 -10.64
N ALA A 125 1.11 -6.84 -11.37
CA ALA A 125 2.52 -7.20 -11.24
C ALA A 125 3.18 -7.23 -12.61
N ASP A 126 4.47 -6.88 -12.64
CA ASP A 126 5.35 -7.01 -13.80
C ASP A 126 6.74 -7.49 -13.33
N ALA A 127 7.50 -8.14 -14.21
CA ALA A 127 8.81 -8.69 -13.89
C ALA A 127 9.78 -8.63 -15.09
N SER A 128 11.06 -8.38 -14.81
CA SER A 128 12.10 -8.30 -15.83
C SER A 128 13.42 -8.89 -15.33
N LEU A 129 14.19 -9.50 -16.24
CA LEU A 129 15.55 -9.97 -15.97
C LEU A 129 16.55 -8.91 -16.46
N ASP A 130 17.67 -8.73 -15.75
CA ASP A 130 18.77 -7.84 -16.14
C ASP A 130 19.68 -8.44 -17.24
N THR A 131 19.10 -9.31 -18.06
CA THR A 131 19.76 -9.94 -19.20
C THR A 131 18.74 -10.23 -20.29
N SER A 132 19.20 -10.51 -21.49
CA SER A 132 18.32 -10.84 -22.60
C SER A 132 17.52 -12.11 -22.31
N SER A 133 16.21 -11.96 -22.16
CA SER A 133 15.26 -13.04 -21.95
C SER A 133 14.63 -13.52 -23.27
N ILE A 134 15.27 -13.33 -24.43
CA ILE A 134 14.68 -13.64 -25.75
C ILE A 134 14.12 -15.06 -25.88
N ALA A 135 14.68 -16.04 -25.17
CA ALA A 135 14.21 -17.42 -25.16
C ALA A 135 13.05 -17.67 -24.17
N PHE A 136 12.76 -16.71 -23.29
CA PHE A 136 11.82 -16.85 -22.18
C PHE A 136 10.69 -15.82 -22.25
N VAL A 137 9.46 -16.30 -22.07
CA VAL A 137 8.34 -15.43 -21.69
C VAL A 137 8.25 -15.44 -20.16
N LEU A 138 8.13 -14.26 -19.56
CA LEU A 138 7.90 -14.08 -18.13
C LEU A 138 6.44 -13.71 -17.90
N ASP A 139 5.76 -14.49 -17.07
CA ASP A 139 4.44 -14.15 -16.53
C ASP A 139 4.57 -13.94 -15.02
N CYS A 140 3.85 -12.99 -14.45
CA CYS A 140 3.83 -12.83 -13.01
C CYS A 140 2.49 -12.35 -12.47
N HIS A 141 2.22 -12.67 -11.21
CA HIS A 141 1.03 -12.20 -10.50
C HIS A 141 1.24 -12.25 -8.99
N VAL A 142 0.46 -11.48 -8.23
CA VAL A 142 0.47 -11.54 -6.76
C VAL A 142 -0.23 -12.81 -6.29
N TRP A 143 0.57 -13.83 -5.99
CA TRP A 143 0.12 -15.17 -5.57
C TRP A 143 -0.52 -15.15 -4.17
N SER A 144 0.11 -14.44 -3.24
CA SER A 144 -0.39 -14.26 -1.88
C SER A 144 0.04 -12.91 -1.31
N ASN A 145 -0.44 -12.58 -0.11
CA ASN A 145 -0.02 -11.33 0.54
C ASN A 145 1.50 -11.29 0.68
N ASN A 146 2.10 -10.19 0.23
CA ASN A 146 3.54 -9.94 0.19
C ASN A 146 4.35 -10.88 -0.74
N SER A 147 3.71 -11.61 -1.66
CA SER A 147 4.40 -12.58 -2.51
C SER A 147 3.92 -12.50 -3.95
N VAL A 148 4.88 -12.30 -4.86
CA VAL A 148 4.68 -12.35 -6.31
C VAL A 148 5.26 -13.66 -6.82
N ARG A 149 4.49 -14.42 -7.59
CA ARG A 149 5.01 -15.57 -8.32
C ARG A 149 5.39 -15.10 -9.72
N VAL A 150 6.63 -15.37 -10.10
CA VAL A 150 7.12 -15.19 -11.46
C VAL A 150 7.30 -16.57 -12.08
N THR A 151 6.82 -16.74 -13.30
CA THR A 151 6.94 -17.96 -14.10
C THR A 151 7.71 -17.61 -15.36
N ALA A 152 8.83 -18.31 -15.59
CA ALA A 152 9.53 -18.27 -16.85
C ALA A 152 9.13 -19.49 -17.69
N ARG A 153 8.84 -19.26 -18.96
CA ARG A 153 8.58 -20.33 -19.94
C ARG A 153 9.57 -20.24 -21.08
N ASN A 154 10.31 -21.33 -21.33
CA ASN A 154 11.16 -21.41 -22.52
C ASN A 154 10.27 -21.54 -23.77
N VAL A 155 10.30 -20.53 -24.64
CA VAL A 155 9.56 -20.48 -25.91
C VAL A 155 10.44 -20.77 -27.13
N SER A 156 11.72 -21.07 -26.91
CA SER A 156 12.65 -21.47 -27.96
C SER A 156 12.51 -22.98 -28.30
N ALA A 157 13.18 -23.39 -29.37
CA ALA A 157 13.24 -24.78 -29.82
C ALA A 157 14.38 -25.60 -29.19
N SER A 158 15.19 -25.00 -28.31
CA SER A 158 16.34 -25.64 -27.67
C SER A 158 16.26 -25.58 -26.15
N THR A 159 16.99 -26.47 -25.48
CA THR A 159 17.26 -26.31 -24.05
C THR A 159 18.10 -25.05 -23.83
N VAL A 160 17.70 -24.21 -22.89
CA VAL A 160 18.42 -22.99 -22.53
C VAL A 160 18.75 -23.03 -21.06
N ASP A 161 19.99 -22.72 -20.76
CA ASP A 161 20.52 -22.57 -19.42
C ASP A 161 20.93 -21.11 -19.22
N LEU A 162 20.31 -20.44 -18.26
CA LEU A 162 20.58 -19.03 -17.97
C LEU A 162 21.23 -18.96 -16.60
N ALA A 163 22.45 -18.44 -16.55
CA ALA A 163 23.14 -18.22 -15.29
C ALA A 163 22.32 -17.31 -14.36
N ALA A 164 22.49 -17.49 -13.06
CA ALA A 164 21.91 -16.63 -12.04
C ALA A 164 22.01 -15.14 -12.40
N THR A 165 20.86 -14.49 -12.47
CA THR A 165 20.74 -13.10 -12.93
C THR A 165 19.80 -12.31 -12.02
N PRO A 166 19.97 -10.98 -11.90
CA PRO A 166 18.98 -10.15 -11.23
C PRO A 166 17.60 -10.23 -11.88
N LEU A 167 16.60 -10.41 -11.03
CA LEU A 167 15.18 -10.39 -11.34
C LEU A 167 14.56 -9.20 -10.59
N ALA A 168 14.08 -8.21 -11.35
CA ALA A 168 13.29 -7.12 -10.83
C ALA A 168 11.80 -7.47 -10.89
N VAL A 169 11.08 -7.17 -9.82
CA VAL A 169 9.62 -7.32 -9.74
C VAL A 169 9.01 -5.99 -9.34
N GLN A 170 8.00 -5.57 -10.09
CA GLN A 170 7.21 -4.38 -9.82
C GLN A 170 5.76 -4.77 -9.50
N VAL A 171 5.19 -4.17 -8.45
CA VAL A 171 3.76 -4.32 -8.12
C VAL A 171 3.11 -2.95 -8.07
N VAL A 172 2.05 -2.77 -8.86
CA VAL A 172 1.28 -1.52 -8.90
C VAL A 172 -0.07 -1.75 -8.23
N LYS A 173 -0.39 -0.89 -7.26
CA LYS A 173 -1.67 -0.96 -6.56
C LYS A 173 -2.85 -0.80 -7.50
N ARG A 174 -3.80 -1.73 -7.41
CA ARG A 174 -5.03 -1.66 -8.19
C ARG A 174 -5.77 -0.36 -7.89
N ARG A 175 -6.30 0.27 -8.94
CA ARG A 175 -7.21 1.41 -8.84
C ARG A 175 -8.58 0.97 -9.33
N ILE A 176 -9.60 1.26 -8.54
CA ILE A 176 -10.99 1.21 -9.01
C ILE A 176 -11.29 2.60 -9.58
N PRO A 177 -11.81 2.70 -10.82
CA PRO A 177 -12.22 3.97 -11.41
C PRO A 177 -13.25 4.72 -10.55
#